data_AF-A0A940A3B5-F1
#
_entry.id   AF-A0A940A3B5-F1
#
_cell.length_a   1.000
_cell.length_b   1.000
_cell.length_c   1.000
_cell.angle_alpha   90.00
_cell.angle_beta   90.00
_cell.angle_gamma   90.00
#
_symmetry.space_group_name_H-M   'P 1'
#
loop_
_entity.id
_entity.type
_entity.pdbx_description
1 polymer ?
#
loop_
_entity_poly.entity_id
_entity_poly.type
_entity_poly.pdbx_seq_one_letter_code
_entity_poly.pdbx_strand_id
1 'polypeptide(L)'
;MTINEIQDEIIAEFSELEDWMDRYQLLIDMGNEQEPLPEKDKNESNLIDGCQSRVWLVCNEQNGILTFSAESDALIVKGIVSLLIRVLSGHTAQEILDADLYFIKEIGLAEHLSPTRSNGLLAMLKQMRMYAMAYSVKQ
;
A
#
# COMPACT_ATOMS: atom_id res chain seq x y z
N MET A 1 -7.63 -7.60 13.39
CA MET A 1 -7.40 -8.66 12.39
C MET A 1 -5.90 -8.77 12.18
N THR A 2 -5.43 -9.95 11.80
CA THR A 2 -4.04 -10.17 11.38
C THR A 2 -3.87 -9.71 9.93
N ILE A 3 -2.61 -9.53 9.50
CA ILE A 3 -2.28 -9.23 8.11
C ILE A 3 -2.88 -10.28 7.16
N ASN A 4 -2.82 -11.56 7.51
CA ASN A 4 -3.36 -12.65 6.68
C ASN A 4 -4.89 -12.61 6.60
N GLU A 5 -5.59 -12.33 7.70
CA GLU A 5 -7.04 -12.17 7.68
C GLU A 5 -7.47 -11.03 6.74
N ILE A 6 -6.74 -9.90 6.75
CA ILE A 6 -7.02 -8.76 5.84
C ILE A 6 -6.74 -9.15 4.38
N GLN A 7 -5.67 -9.89 4.12
CA GLN A 7 -5.36 -10.40 2.78
C GLN A 7 -6.47 -11.31 2.25
N ASP A 8 -6.96 -12.24 3.06
CA ASP A 8 -8.03 -13.18 2.68
C ASP A 8 -9.34 -12.44 2.39
N GLU A 9 -9.68 -11.41 3.17
CA GLU A 9 -10.84 -10.54 2.88
C GLU A 9 -10.70 -9.81 1.54
N ILE A 10 -9.53 -9.24 1.27
CA ILE A 10 -9.25 -8.58 -0.02
C ILE A 10 -9.38 -9.57 -1.17
N ILE A 11 -8.85 -10.78 -1.01
CA ILE A 11 -8.96 -11.82 -2.05
C ILE A 11 -10.41 -12.18 -2.31
N ALA A 12 -11.21 -12.36 -1.25
CA ALA A 12 -12.63 -12.63 -1.37
C ALA A 12 -13.36 -11.48 -2.11
N GLU A 13 -13.14 -10.23 -1.71
CA GLU A 13 -13.71 -9.04 -2.34
C GLU A 13 -13.37 -8.94 -3.84
N PHE A 14 -12.11 -9.15 -4.20
CA PHE A 14 -11.68 -9.12 -5.61
C PHE A 14 -12.15 -10.33 -6.41
N SER A 15 -12.42 -11.47 -5.78
CA SER A 15 -12.90 -12.69 -6.44
C SER A 15 -14.35 -12.60 -6.92
N GLU A 16 -15.15 -11.69 -6.34
CA GLU A 16 -16.52 -11.39 -6.78
C GLU A 16 -16.54 -10.62 -8.11
N LEU A 17 -15.40 -10.04 -8.51
CA LEU A 17 -15.25 -9.26 -9.74
C LEU A 17 -14.65 -10.14 -10.85
N GLU A 18 -15.48 -10.50 -11.83
CA GLU A 18 -15.07 -11.30 -12.99
C GLU A 18 -14.28 -10.48 -14.02
N ASP A 19 -14.63 -9.20 -14.23
CA ASP A 19 -13.93 -8.31 -15.16
C ASP A 19 -12.76 -7.60 -14.45
N TRP A 20 -11.61 -7.59 -15.10
CA TRP A 20 -10.45 -6.82 -14.65
C TRP A 20 -10.75 -5.32 -14.56
N MET A 21 -11.59 -4.78 -15.44
CA MET A 21 -11.98 -3.38 -15.40
C MET A 21 -12.73 -3.03 -14.11
N ASP A 22 -13.55 -3.93 -13.59
CA ASP A 22 -14.26 -3.72 -12.32
C ASP A 22 -13.27 -3.71 -11.14
N ARG A 23 -12.27 -4.61 -11.15
CA ARG A 23 -11.18 -4.60 -10.15
C ARG A 23 -10.37 -3.31 -10.22
N TYR A 24 -10.14 -2.80 -11.43
CA TYR A 24 -9.45 -1.54 -11.63
C TYR A 24 -10.25 -0.35 -11.09
N GLN A 25 -11.58 -0.37 -11.27
CA GLN A 25 -12.47 0.64 -10.71
C GLN A 25 -12.50 0.58 -9.18
N LEU A 26 -12.59 -0.62 -8.59
CA LEU A 26 -12.51 -0.81 -7.15
C LEU A 26 -11.23 -0.21 -6.56
N LEU A 27 -10.07 -0.42 -7.19
CA LEU A 27 -8.81 0.21 -6.76
C LEU A 27 -8.91 1.74 -6.79
N ILE A 28 -9.50 2.33 -7.84
CA ILE A 28 -9.68 3.79 -7.92
C ILE A 28 -10.59 4.28 -6.79
N ASP A 29 -11.68 3.56 -6.51
CA ASP A 29 -12.63 3.93 -5.47
C ASP A 29 -11.97 3.88 -4.08
N MET A 30 -11.23 2.80 -3.77
CA MET A 30 -10.38 2.72 -2.56
C MET A 30 -9.36 3.85 -2.48
N GLY A 31 -8.83 4.30 -3.61
CA GLY A 31 -7.96 5.47 -3.71
C GLY A 31 -8.69 6.76 -3.34
N ASN A 32 -9.91 6.94 -3.82
CA ASN A 32 -10.72 8.14 -3.62
C ASN A 32 -11.26 8.27 -2.19
N GLU A 33 -11.46 7.15 -1.50
CA GLU A 33 -11.91 7.12 -0.10
C GLU A 33 -10.82 7.53 0.91
N GLN A 34 -9.55 7.51 0.52
CA GLN A 34 -8.46 7.96 1.40
C GLN A 34 -8.57 9.45 1.70
N GLU A 35 -8.36 9.78 2.98
CA GLU A 35 -8.18 11.17 3.40
C GLU A 35 -6.98 11.80 2.66
N PRO A 36 -7.11 13.06 2.20
CA PRO A 36 -5.98 13.76 1.60
C PRO A 36 -4.82 13.90 2.59
N LEU A 37 -3.60 13.75 2.09
CA LEU A 37 -2.41 13.98 2.89
C LEU A 37 -2.28 15.49 3.17
N PRO A 38 -1.92 15.90 4.40
CA PRO A 38 -1.67 17.32 4.68
C PRO A 38 -0.56 17.88 3.77
N GLU A 39 -0.71 19.13 3.31
CA GLU A 39 0.27 19.75 2.38
C GLU A 39 1.70 19.78 2.94
N LYS A 40 1.87 19.90 4.25
CA LYS A 40 3.18 19.85 4.92
C LYS A 40 3.89 18.50 4.73
N ASP A 41 3.14 17.43 4.53
CA ASP A 41 3.63 16.06 4.42
C ASP A 41 3.89 15.68 2.94
N LYS A 42 3.46 16.51 1.98
CA LYS A 42 3.77 16.38 0.54
C LYS A 42 5.14 17.00 0.21
N ASN A 43 6.19 16.52 0.87
CA ASN A 43 7.56 17.01 0.72
C ASN A 43 8.51 15.90 0.22
N GLU A 44 9.72 16.28 -0.19
CA GLU A 44 10.73 15.36 -0.74
C GLU A 44 11.12 14.23 0.23
N SER A 45 11.04 14.43 1.54
CA SER A 45 11.41 13.40 2.53
C SER A 45 10.38 12.26 2.64
N ASN A 46 9.14 12.51 2.21
CA ASN A 46 8.08 11.51 2.16
C ASN A 46 7.86 10.97 0.74
N LEU A 47 8.58 11.48 -0.26
CA LEU A 47 8.44 11.07 -1.65
C LEU A 47 9.10 9.71 -1.88
N ILE A 48 8.40 8.80 -2.55
CA ILE A 48 8.93 7.49 -2.92
C ILE A 48 9.64 7.58 -4.27
N ASP A 49 10.94 7.31 -4.26
CA ASP A 49 11.74 7.14 -5.47
C ASP A 49 11.40 5.83 -6.21
N GLY A 50 11.37 5.88 -7.54
CA GLY A 50 11.15 4.70 -8.40
C GLY A 50 9.71 4.52 -8.89
N CYS A 51 8.78 5.37 -8.44
CA CYS A 51 7.46 5.51 -9.05
C CYS A 51 7.51 6.54 -10.20
N GLN A 52 6.84 6.25 -11.33
CA GLN A 52 6.70 7.24 -12.41
C GLN A 52 5.77 8.40 -12.01
N SER A 53 4.70 8.08 -11.28
CA SER A 53 3.85 9.07 -10.61
C SER A 53 4.43 9.40 -9.24
N ARG A 54 4.15 10.59 -8.72
CA ARG A 54 4.58 10.95 -7.37
C ARG A 54 3.73 10.18 -6.36
N VAL A 55 4.38 9.63 -5.36
CA VAL A 55 3.72 8.99 -4.21
C VAL A 55 4.39 9.53 -2.97
N TRP A 56 3.62 10.22 -2.13
CA TRP A 56 4.07 10.59 -0.79
C TRP A 56 3.54 9.57 0.19
N LEU A 57 4.40 9.03 1.04
CA LEU A 57 4.06 8.05 2.06
C LEU A 57 4.60 8.52 3.40
N VAL A 58 3.72 8.57 4.38
CA VAL A 58 4.04 8.89 5.77
C VAL A 58 3.83 7.65 6.61
N CYS A 59 4.77 7.40 7.52
CA CYS A 59 4.65 6.39 8.56
C CYS A 59 4.65 7.08 9.92
N ASN A 60 3.63 6.81 10.72
CA ASN A 60 3.59 7.19 12.13
C ASN A 60 3.75 5.92 12.97
N GLU A 61 4.30 6.08 14.17
CA GLU A 61 4.42 4.99 15.14
C GLU A 61 3.78 5.44 16.45
N GLN A 62 2.95 4.58 17.02
CA GLN A 62 2.34 4.78 18.33
C GLN A 62 2.24 3.44 19.07
N ASN A 63 2.91 3.34 20.22
CA ASN A 63 2.91 2.16 21.09
C ASN A 63 3.35 0.87 20.38
N GLY A 64 4.35 0.95 19.52
CA GLY A 64 4.89 -0.15 18.72
C GLY A 64 4.09 -0.45 17.46
N ILE A 65 2.99 0.26 17.21
CA ILE A 65 2.11 0.06 16.05
C ILE A 65 2.40 1.12 14.98
N LEU A 66 2.60 0.67 13.74
CA LEU A 66 2.81 1.55 12.59
C LEU A 66 1.50 1.83 11.87
N THR A 67 1.28 3.10 11.53
CA THR A 67 0.16 3.54 10.69
C THR A 67 0.68 4.32 9.50
N PHE A 68 0.12 4.05 8.32
CA PHE A 68 0.55 4.66 7.08
C PHE A 68 -0.52 5.57 6.50
N SER A 69 -0.09 6.65 5.85
CA SER A 69 -0.95 7.52 5.05
C SER A 69 -0.21 7.88 3.78
N ALA A 70 -0.90 7.93 2.65
CA ALA A 70 -0.27 8.24 1.37
C ALA A 70 -1.18 9.01 0.42
N GLU A 71 -0.55 9.70 -0.51
CA GLU A 71 -1.24 10.34 -1.64
C GLU A 71 -0.41 10.17 -2.91
N SER A 72 -1.08 10.06 -4.05
CA SER A 72 -0.45 10.03 -5.37
C SER A 72 -1.21 10.92 -6.34
N ASP A 73 -0.50 11.50 -7.30
CA ASP A 73 -1.08 12.24 -8.42
C ASP A 73 -1.65 11.35 -9.53
N ALA A 74 -1.47 10.03 -9.44
CA ALA A 74 -2.08 9.06 -10.35
C ALA A 74 -3.14 8.21 -9.65
N LEU A 75 -4.37 8.22 -10.17
CA LEU A 75 -5.55 7.53 -9.60
C LEU A 75 -5.28 6.05 -9.29
N ILE A 76 -4.73 5.30 -10.25
CA ILE A 76 -4.46 3.87 -10.04
C ILE A 76 -3.36 3.63 -9.01
N VAL A 77 -2.35 4.49 -8.95
CA VAL A 77 -1.26 4.35 -7.98
C VAL A 77 -1.76 4.70 -6.58
N LYS A 78 -2.67 5.69 -6.48
CA LYS A 78 -3.42 5.97 -5.25
C LYS A 78 -4.19 4.73 -4.78
N GLY A 79 -4.89 4.04 -5.69
CA GLY A 79 -5.58 2.78 -5.36
C GLY A 79 -4.65 1.67 -4.88
N ILE A 80 -3.52 1.46 -5.56
CA ILE A 80 -2.53 0.44 -5.17
C ILE A 80 -1.96 0.74 -3.78
N VAL A 81 -1.57 2.00 -3.50
CA VAL A 81 -1.03 2.34 -2.17
C VAL A 81 -2.11 2.24 -1.09
N SER A 82 -3.37 2.58 -1.37
CA SER A 82 -4.49 2.35 -0.45
C SER A 82 -4.62 0.89 -0.06
N LEU A 83 -4.47 -0.03 -1.03
CA LEU A 83 -4.55 -1.46 -0.78
C LEU A 83 -3.39 -1.94 0.12
N LEU A 84 -2.17 -1.45 -0.13
CA LEU A 84 -1.02 -1.74 0.74
C LEU A 84 -1.22 -1.19 2.17
N ILE A 85 -1.76 0.03 2.28
CA ILE A 85 -2.06 0.67 3.56
C ILE A 85 -3.11 -0.15 4.33
N ARG A 86 -4.16 -0.63 3.67
CA ARG A 86 -5.20 -1.48 4.28
C ARG A 86 -4.59 -2.75 4.91
N VAL A 87 -3.61 -3.36 4.24
CA VAL A 87 -2.98 -4.61 4.69
C VAL A 87 -1.92 -4.39 5.77
N LEU A 88 -1.15 -3.30 5.72
CA LEU A 88 0.04 -3.12 6.56
C LEU A 88 -0.13 -2.11 7.71
N SER A 89 -1.11 -1.21 7.65
CA SER A 89 -1.36 -0.27 8.76
C SER A 89 -1.99 -0.97 9.96
N GLY A 90 -1.68 -0.48 11.16
CA GLY A 90 -2.21 -1.03 12.41
C GLY A 90 -1.43 -2.24 12.92
N HIS A 91 -0.26 -2.51 12.35
CA HIS A 91 0.59 -3.63 12.72
C HIS A 91 1.93 -3.18 13.28
N THR A 92 2.57 -4.06 14.05
CA THR A 92 3.92 -3.84 14.54
C THR A 92 4.93 -3.88 13.40
N ALA A 93 6.09 -3.27 13.63
CA ALA A 93 7.21 -3.35 12.71
C ALA A 93 7.58 -4.80 12.37
N GLN A 94 7.58 -5.70 13.36
CA GLN A 94 7.94 -7.10 13.15
C GLN A 94 6.90 -7.84 12.29
N GLU A 95 5.61 -7.66 12.56
CA GLU A 95 4.55 -8.26 11.73
C GLU A 95 4.64 -7.83 10.26
N ILE A 96 4.91 -6.54 10.00
CA ILE A 96 5.07 -6.02 8.63
C ILE A 96 6.31 -6.64 7.94
N LEU A 97 7.40 -6.85 8.67
CA LEU A 97 8.62 -7.44 8.13
C LEU A 97 8.46 -8.94 7.86
N ASP A 98 7.71 -9.65 8.70
CA ASP A 98 7.47 -11.09 8.55
C ASP A 98 6.34 -11.42 7.59
N ALA A 99 5.49 -10.44 7.25
CA ALA A 99 4.37 -10.64 6.34
C ALA A 99 4.80 -11.14 4.95
N ASP A 100 4.15 -12.20 4.49
CA ASP A 100 4.14 -12.61 3.08
C ASP A 100 2.87 -12.05 2.41
N LEU A 101 3.03 -11.25 1.36
CA LEU A 101 1.95 -10.50 0.73
C LEU A 101 1.40 -11.22 -0.50
N TYR A 102 0.81 -12.40 -0.26
CA TYR A 102 0.29 -13.28 -1.30
C TYR A 102 -0.92 -12.69 -2.05
N PHE A 103 -1.70 -11.80 -1.40
CA PHE A 103 -2.90 -11.21 -2.01
C PHE A 103 -2.61 -10.54 -3.37
N ILE A 104 -1.43 -9.93 -3.55
CA ILE A 104 -1.03 -9.22 -4.78
C ILE A 104 -1.12 -10.15 -5.99
N LYS A 105 -0.69 -11.40 -5.80
CA LYS A 105 -0.73 -12.42 -6.83
C LYS A 105 -2.14 -12.97 -6.99
N GLU A 106 -2.81 -13.31 -5.88
CA GLU A 106 -4.13 -13.96 -5.89
C GLU A 106 -5.22 -13.08 -6.53
N ILE A 107 -5.17 -11.75 -6.34
CA ILE A 107 -6.11 -10.84 -7.01
C ILE A 107 -5.75 -10.56 -8.48
N GLY A 108 -4.62 -11.09 -8.96
CA GLY A 108 -4.11 -10.89 -10.32
C GLY A 108 -3.51 -9.50 -10.56
N LEU A 109 -3.19 -8.73 -9.52
CA LEU A 109 -2.75 -7.34 -9.65
C LEU A 109 -1.45 -7.23 -10.43
N ALA A 110 -0.43 -8.01 -10.07
CA ALA A 110 0.89 -7.92 -10.69
C ALA A 110 0.88 -8.23 -12.20
N GLU A 111 -0.05 -9.08 -12.67
CA GLU A 111 -0.12 -9.54 -14.06
C GLU A 111 -0.75 -8.50 -15.01
N HIS A 112 -1.58 -7.61 -14.47
CA HIS A 112 -2.34 -6.63 -15.24
C HIS A 112 -1.76 -5.21 -15.15
N LEU A 113 -0.73 -5.01 -14.33
CA LEU A 113 0.00 -3.75 -14.27
C LEU A 113 1.02 -3.66 -15.40
N SER A 114 1.14 -2.47 -15.99
CA SER A 114 2.26 -2.20 -16.91
C SER A 114 3.58 -2.32 -16.16
N PRO A 115 4.71 -2.62 -16.84
CA PRO A 115 6.01 -2.77 -16.19
C PRO A 115 6.37 -1.61 -15.26
N THR A 116 6.05 -0.37 -15.66
CA THR A 116 6.30 0.81 -14.84
C THR A 116 5.48 0.84 -13.56
N ARG A 117 4.22 0.40 -13.61
CA ARG A 117 3.35 0.34 -12.42
C ARG A 117 3.76 -0.78 -11.48
N SER A 118 4.17 -1.94 -12.02
CA SER A 118 4.72 -3.04 -11.22
C SER A 118 6.00 -2.61 -10.48
N ASN A 119 6.87 -1.83 -11.12
CA ASN A 119 8.04 -1.25 -10.45
C ASN A 119 7.63 -0.27 -9.33
N GLY A 120 6.61 0.55 -9.56
CA GLY A 120 6.05 1.43 -8.53
C GLY A 120 5.51 0.66 -7.32
N LEU A 121 4.77 -0.44 -7.54
CA LEU A 121 4.31 -1.34 -6.48
C LEU A 121 5.48 -1.86 -5.63
N LEU A 122 6.54 -2.35 -6.28
CA LEU A 122 7.73 -2.84 -5.57
C LEU A 122 8.44 -1.73 -4.80
N ALA A 123 8.52 -0.52 -5.34
CA ALA A 123 9.10 0.64 -4.67
C ALA A 123 8.31 1.02 -3.41
N MET A 124 6.98 1.03 -3.48
CA MET A 124 6.10 1.28 -2.33
C MET A 124 6.28 0.23 -1.23
N LEU A 125 6.25 -1.06 -1.59
CA LEU A 125 6.49 -2.15 -0.65
C LEU A 125 7.85 -2.05 0.03
N LYS A 126 8.89 -1.75 -0.74
CA LYS A 126 10.25 -1.56 -0.22
C LYS A 126 10.28 -0.41 0.78
N GLN A 127 9.65 0.73 0.47
CA GLN A 127 9.62 1.89 1.36
C GLN A 127 8.87 1.57 2.66
N MET A 128 7.71 0.90 2.59
CA MET A 128 6.96 0.51 3.80
C MET A 128 7.77 -0.44 4.70
N ARG A 129 8.48 -1.42 4.10
CA ARG A 129 9.40 -2.28 4.84
C ARG A 129 10.59 -1.52 5.42
N MET A 130 11.10 -0.49 4.72
CA MET A 130 12.17 0.36 5.24
C MET A 130 11.73 1.16 6.47
N TYR A 131 10.50 1.70 6.47
CA TYR A 131 9.94 2.29 7.68
C TYR A 131 9.84 1.27 8.80
N ALA A 132 9.29 0.08 8.54
CA ALA A 132 9.20 -0.98 9.54
C ALA A 132 10.57 -1.36 10.12
N MET A 133 11.60 -1.54 9.27
CA MET A 133 12.97 -1.78 9.73
C MET A 133 13.49 -0.65 10.63
N ALA A 134 13.29 0.61 10.23
CA ALA A 134 13.75 1.76 11.01
C ALA A 134 13.12 1.85 12.40
N TYR A 135 11.87 1.40 12.56
CA TYR A 135 11.20 1.35 13.87
C TYR A 135 11.49 0.06 14.65
N SER A 136 11.82 -1.06 13.99
CA SER A 136 12.25 -2.30 14.65
C SER A 136 13.58 -2.15 15.39
N VAL A 137 14.49 -1.31 14.89
CA VAL A 137 15.83 -1.07 15.47
C VAL A 137 15.79 -0.06 16.63
N LYS A 138 14.69 0.68 16.79
CA LYS A 138 14.51 1.68 17.86
C LYS A 138 13.95 1.09 19.16
N GLN A 139 13.51 -0.16 19.14
CA GLN A 139 13.07 -0.92 20.32
C GLN A 139 14.23 -1.73 20.89
#